data_AF-A0A9E5RAC1-F1
#
_entry.id   AF-A0A9E5RAC1-F1
#
_cell.length_a   1.000
_cell.length_b   1.000
_cell.length_c   1.000
_cell.angle_alpha   90.00
_cell.angle_beta   90.00
_cell.angle_gamma   90.00
#
_symmetry.space_group_name_H-M   'P 1'
#
loop_
_entity.id
_entity.type
_entity.pdbx_description
1 polymer ?
#
loop_
_entity_poly.entity_id
_entity_poly.type
_entity_poly.pdbx_seq_one_letter_code
_entity_poly.pdbx_strand_id
1 'polypeptide(L)'
;MVLRGESDPTAKLGAHVQQLVDLAVFPTWHNFLVQQGRLTRLITPLTCYGGVQLWKVTLDKAHWERVICRGLNQLAIHLPI
;
A
#
# COMPACT_ATOMS: atom_id res chain seq x y z
N MET A 1 8.32 8.20 1.62
CA MET A 1 7.93 8.77 0.32
C MET A 1 6.62 9.55 0.45
N VAL A 2 6.42 10.60 -0.35
CA VAL A 2 5.26 11.50 -0.33
C VAL A 2 4.48 11.35 -1.64
N LEU A 3 3.19 11.01 -1.57
CA LEU A 3 2.31 10.89 -2.74
C LEU A 3 1.57 12.22 -2.96
N ARG A 4 1.81 12.90 -4.10
CA ARG A 4 1.02 14.05 -4.57
C ARG A 4 -0.09 13.56 -5.52
N GLY A 5 -1.26 14.22 -5.46
CA GLY A 5 -2.51 13.84 -6.12
C GLY A 5 -2.57 14.03 -7.64
N GLU A 6 -1.57 13.58 -8.38
CA GLU A 6 -1.68 13.41 -9.84
C GLU A 6 -1.39 11.95 -10.17
N SER A 7 -2.36 11.30 -10.84
CA SER A 7 -2.51 9.85 -11.08
C SER A 7 -2.76 9.01 -9.82
N ASP A 8 -3.78 8.16 -9.89
CA ASP A 8 -4.37 7.37 -8.80
C ASP A 8 -3.36 7.02 -7.68
N PRO A 9 -3.49 7.62 -6.47
CA PRO A 9 -2.51 7.44 -5.40
C PRO A 9 -2.38 5.96 -4.96
N THR A 10 -3.39 5.14 -5.26
CA THR A 10 -3.36 3.69 -5.00
C THR A 10 -2.43 2.95 -5.97
N ALA A 11 -2.40 3.35 -7.24
CA ALA A 11 -1.53 2.76 -8.26
C ALA A 11 -0.06 3.03 -7.98
N LYS A 12 0.27 4.25 -7.59
CA LYS A 12 1.65 4.63 -7.20
C LYS A 12 2.11 3.91 -5.94
N LEU A 13 1.22 3.72 -4.97
CA LEU A 13 1.53 2.95 -3.76
C LEU A 13 1.77 1.47 -4.11
N GLY A 14 0.88 0.88 -4.90
CA GLY A 14 0.98 -0.49 -5.36
C GLY A 14 2.30 -0.78 -6.08
N ALA A 15 2.70 0.09 -7.01
CA ALA A 15 3.99 -0.02 -7.70
C ALA A 15 5.20 0.04 -6.74
N HIS A 16 5.15 0.84 -5.68
CA HIS A 16 6.23 0.88 -4.69
C HIS A 16 6.26 -0.33 -3.78
N VAL A 17 5.10 -0.85 -3.38
CA VAL A 17 5.04 -2.11 -2.63
C VAL A 17 5.56 -3.24 -3.51
N GLN A 18 5.22 -3.26 -4.81
CA GLN A 18 5.77 -4.22 -5.78
C GLN A 18 7.29 -4.15 -5.90
N GLN A 19 7.89 -2.96 -5.87
CA GLN A 19 9.35 -2.80 -5.89
C GLN A 19 10.03 -3.20 -4.57
N LEU A 20 9.29 -3.16 -3.46
CA LEU A 20 9.82 -3.44 -2.13
C LEU A 20 9.77 -4.93 -1.77
N VAL A 21 8.70 -5.61 -2.20
CA VAL A 21 8.40 -6.98 -1.82
C VAL A 21 8.88 -7.93 -2.91
N ASP A 22 9.45 -9.08 -2.56
CA ASP A 22 9.90 -10.09 -3.55
C ASP A 22 8.72 -10.88 -4.16
N LEU A 23 7.49 -10.46 -3.90
CA LEU A 23 6.25 -11.11 -4.33
C LEU A 23 5.60 -10.30 -5.44
N ALA A 24 4.96 -10.99 -6.39
CA ALA A 24 4.15 -10.34 -7.41
C ALA A 24 2.96 -9.62 -6.76
N VAL A 25 2.94 -8.30 -6.82
CA VAL A 25 1.81 -7.46 -6.38
C VAL A 25 0.97 -7.10 -7.60
N PHE A 26 -0.31 -7.46 -7.56
CA PHE A 26 -1.23 -7.19 -8.67
C PHE A 26 -2.01 -5.89 -8.47
N PRO A 27 -2.39 -5.19 -9.56
CA PRO A 27 -3.19 -3.96 -9.48
C PRO A 27 -4.49 -4.11 -8.70
N THR A 28 -5.12 -5.27 -8.78
CA THR A 28 -6.37 -5.59 -8.06
C THR A 28 -6.19 -5.56 -6.54
N TRP A 29 -4.98 -5.73 -6.02
CA TRP A 29 -4.67 -5.73 -4.60
C TRP A 29 -4.39 -4.33 -4.04
N HIS A 30 -4.20 -3.32 -4.90
CA HIS A 30 -3.77 -1.99 -4.47
C HIS A 30 -4.72 -1.37 -3.45
N ASN A 31 -6.04 -1.48 -3.67
CA ASN A 31 -7.04 -0.97 -2.73
C ASN A 31 -6.97 -1.66 -1.36
N PHE A 32 -6.82 -2.98 -1.35
CA PHE A 32 -6.65 -3.75 -0.12
C PHE A 32 -5.37 -3.34 0.62
N LEU A 33 -4.25 -3.21 -0.10
CA LEU A 33 -2.96 -2.80 0.48
C LEU A 33 -3.02 -1.38 1.06
N VAL A 34 -3.73 -0.46 0.43
CA VAL A 34 -3.93 0.90 0.96
C VAL A 34 -4.75 0.86 2.24
N GLN A 35 -5.85 0.11 2.26
CA GLN A 35 -6.71 0.00 3.44
C GLN A 35 -5.97 -0.67 4.61
N GLN A 36 -5.33 -1.81 4.36
CA GLN A 36 -4.57 -2.52 5.39
C GLN A 36 -3.37 -1.72 5.85
N GLY A 37 -2.65 -1.07 4.93
CA GLY A 37 -1.52 -0.20 5.29
C GLY A 37 -1.92 0.95 6.20
N ARG A 38 -3.13 1.51 6.04
CA ARG A 38 -3.67 2.50 6.98
C ARG A 38 -3.98 1.90 8.35
N LEU A 39 -4.59 0.71 8.39
CA LEU A 39 -4.92 0.01 9.64
C LEU A 39 -3.67 -0.41 10.43
N THR A 40 -2.62 -0.86 9.74
CA THR A 40 -1.35 -1.30 10.33
C THR A 40 -0.35 -0.18 10.53
N ARG A 41 -0.73 1.08 10.23
CA ARG A 41 0.13 2.29 10.27
C ARG A 41 1.35 2.24 9.35
N LEU A 42 1.36 1.35 8.35
CA LEU A 42 2.33 1.39 7.25
C LEU A 42 2.07 2.60 6.33
N ILE A 43 0.85 3.10 6.30
CA ILE A 43 0.46 4.32 5.60
C ILE A 43 -0.07 5.29 6.65
N THR A 44 0.67 6.36 6.88
CA THR A 44 0.32 7.38 7.87
C THR A 44 0.06 8.71 7.17
N PRO A 45 -1.05 9.41 7.46
CA PRO A 45 -1.26 10.75 6.95
C PRO A 45 -0.20 11.70 7.53
N LEU A 46 0.38 12.52 6.68
CA LEU A 46 1.29 13.62 7.03
C LEU A 46 0.52 14.92 6.85
N THR A 47 0.34 15.64 7.96
CA THR A 47 -0.20 16.99 7.92
C THR A 47 0.93 17.93 7.53
N CYS A 48 0.91 18.43 6.29
CA CYS A 48 1.77 19.53 5.88
C CYS A 48 1.02 20.86 6.03
N TYR A 49 1.73 21.88 6.53
CA TYR A 49 1.23 23.25 6.55
C TYR A 49 0.92 23.69 5.10
N GLY A 50 -0.28 24.26 4.88
CA GLY A 50 -0.73 24.69 3.56
C GLY A 50 -1.83 23.84 2.90
N GLY A 51 -2.53 22.97 3.65
CA GLY A 51 -3.74 22.28 3.18
C GLY A 51 -3.50 21.10 2.23
N VAL A 52 -2.25 20.75 1.97
CA VAL A 52 -1.88 19.58 1.15
C VAL A 52 -1.92 18.33 2.01
N GLN A 53 -2.75 17.36 1.62
CA GLN A 53 -2.75 16.03 2.24
C GLN A 53 -1.61 15.19 1.67
N LEU A 54 -0.65 14.84 2.51
CA LEU A 54 0.43 13.92 2.15
C LEU A 54 0.25 12.61 2.90
N TRP A 55 0.72 11.52 2.29
CA TRP A 55 0.71 10.21 2.92
C TRP A 55 2.14 9.69 2.96
N LYS A 56 2.60 9.33 4.17
CA LYS A 56 3.86 8.63 4.40
C LYS A 56 3.64 7.14 4.23
N VAL A 57 4.38 6.52 3.32
CA VAL A 57 4.46 5.06 3.20
C VAL A 57 5.73 4.57 3.89
N THR A 58 5.58 3.64 4.83
CA THR A 58 6.66 2.93 5.51
C THR A 58 7.07 1.72 4.66
N LEU A 59 8.34 1.68 4.28
CA LEU A 59 8.92 0.63 3.45
C LEU A 59 9.45 -0.52 4.32
N ASP A 60 8.56 -1.15 5.08
CA ASP A 60 8.88 -2.34 5.88
C ASP A 60 8.49 -3.60 5.09
N LYS A 61 9.48 -4.18 4.40
CA LYS A 61 9.29 -5.35 3.51
C LYS A 61 8.59 -6.51 4.23
N ALA A 62 9.10 -6.94 5.37
CA ALA A 62 8.57 -8.08 6.11
C ALA A 62 7.13 -7.85 6.58
N HIS A 63 6.78 -6.60 6.91
CA HIS A 63 5.42 -6.27 7.33
C HIS A 63 4.44 -6.28 6.16
N TRP A 64 4.85 -5.76 5.00
CA TRP A 64 4.06 -5.83 3.76
C TRP A 64 3.84 -7.27 3.29
N GLU A 65 4.87 -8.12 3.36
CA GLU A 65 4.73 -9.56 3.08
C GLU A 65 3.69 -10.23 3.98
N ARG A 66 3.74 -9.95 5.29
CA ARG A 66 2.73 -10.47 6.22
C ARG A 66 1.31 -9.99 5.90
N VAL A 67 1.13 -8.73 5.49
CA VAL A 67 -0.18 -8.20 5.09
C VAL A 67 -0.71 -8.95 3.86
N ILE A 68 0.15 -9.20 2.86
CA ILE A 68 -0.23 -9.94 1.64
C ILE A 68 -0.58 -11.38 1.98
N CYS A 69 0.30 -12.09 2.71
CA CYS A 69 0.07 -13.48 3.11
C CYS A 69 -1.21 -13.63 3.93
N ARG A 70 -1.48 -12.69 4.85
CA ARG A 70 -2.71 -12.67 5.64
C ARG A 70 -3.93 -12.43 4.76
N GLY A 71 -3.85 -11.49 3.82
CA GLY A 71 -4.94 -11.19 2.88
C GLY A 71 -5.30 -12.38 2.00
N LEU A 72 -4.29 -13.12 1.53
CA LEU A 72 -4.48 -14.36 0.77
C LEU A 72 -5.12 -15.46 1.64
N ASN A 73 -4.64 -15.64 2.87
CA ASN A 73 -5.18 -16.64 3.81
C ASN A 73 -6.64 -16.36 4.19
N GLN A 74 -6.99 -15.08 4.37
CA GLN A 74 -8.34 -14.63 4.70
C GLN A 74 -9.28 -14.53 3.48
N LEU A 75 -8.81 -14.87 2.28
CA LEU A 75 -9.55 -14.72 1.02
C LEU A 75 -10.02 -13.27 0.78
N ALA A 76 -9.33 -12.28 1.35
CA ALA A 76 -9.62 -10.86 1.14
C ALA A 76 -9.00 -10.34 -0.16
N ILE A 77 -7.94 -11.01 -0.62
CA ILE A 77 -7.35 -10.85 -1.96
C ILE A 77 -7.15 -12.22 -2.57
N HIS A 78 -7.26 -12.30 -3.89
CA HIS A 78 -7.09 -13.54 -4.65
C HIS A 78 -6.00 -13.38 -5.71
N LEU A 79 -5.28 -14.47 -5.98
CA LEU A 79 -4.43 -14.54 -7.15
C LEU A 79 -5.32 -14.40 -8.39
N PRO A 80 -5.01 -13.49 -9.32
CA PRO A 80 -5.67 -13.47 -10.61
C PRO A 80 -5.34 -14.79 -11.30
N ILE A 81 -6.37 -15.60 -11.52
CA ILE A 81 -6.34 -16.83 -12.33
C ILE A 81 -6.46 -16.51 -13.81
#